data_AF-A0A1Z5H828-F1
#
_entry.id   AF-A0A1Z5H828-F1
#
_cell.length_a   1.000
_cell.length_b   1.000
_cell.length_c   1.000
_cell.angle_alpha   90.00
_cell.angle_beta   90.00
_cell.angle_gamma   90.00
#
_symmetry.space_group_name_H-M   'P 1'
#
loop_
_entity.id
_entity.type
_entity.pdbx_description
1 polymer ?
#
loop_
_entity_poly.entity_id
_entity_poly.type
_entity_poly.pdbx_seq_one_letter_code
_entity_poly.pdbx_strand_id
1 'polypeptide(L)'
;MNIVTPFFQQCTQIPEKTAFVEDEKTISYIDFKTRIEKISAFLQTKQTKNQCIAIALDRGIDAASCIYGVLSAGAIYLPLDIKNPTTRLNFIIQDAQAQFVIGQGKAPDWLTNPTLWLDISQIPVLESVSVAPPPTDATALAAILYTSGSTGNPKGVALSHQALANFSTWAAQTFELNQQDRIASLAPFHFDLSIFDLFSSLATGASIYFIPARLALSPSRLTTWLRNKHETTSRY
;
A
#
# COMPACT_ATOMS: atom_id res chain seq x y z
N MET A 1 6.72 6.44 -15.65
CA MET A 1 7.23 6.92 -14.34
C MET A 1 6.51 6.13 -13.27
N ASN A 2 7.23 5.64 -12.27
CA ASN A 2 6.64 4.86 -11.19
C ASN A 2 5.85 5.77 -10.22
N ILE A 3 4.70 5.31 -9.75
CA ILE A 3 3.77 6.07 -8.88
C ILE A 3 4.40 6.47 -7.55
N VAL A 4 5.38 5.72 -7.06
CA VAL A 4 6.05 6.02 -5.78
C VAL A 4 7.18 7.06 -5.92
N THR A 5 7.52 7.49 -7.13
CA THR A 5 8.64 8.43 -7.36
C THR A 5 8.50 9.73 -6.56
N PRO A 6 7.33 10.40 -6.50
CA PRO A 6 7.16 11.62 -5.71
C PRO A 6 7.41 11.42 -4.21
N PHE A 7 7.05 10.26 -3.65
CA PHE A 7 7.35 9.93 -2.26
C PHE A 7 8.87 9.89 -1.98
N PHE A 8 9.67 9.31 -2.88
CA PHE A 8 11.13 9.30 -2.72
C PHE A 8 11.74 10.71 -2.79
N GLN A 9 11.13 11.62 -3.55
CA GLN A 9 11.52 13.04 -3.54
C GLN A 9 11.25 13.67 -2.17
N GLN A 10 10.08 13.41 -1.58
CA GLN A 10 9.76 13.88 -0.22
C GLN A 10 10.73 13.33 0.82
N CYS A 11 11.15 12.07 0.72
CA CYS A 11 12.14 11.48 1.64
C CYS A 11 13.47 12.25 1.68
N THR A 12 13.84 12.90 0.57
CA THR A 12 15.05 13.73 0.50
C THR A 12 14.84 15.11 1.11
N GLN A 13 13.62 15.66 1.00
CA GLN A 13 13.29 17.01 1.45
C GLN A 13 12.93 17.07 2.93
N ILE A 14 12.24 16.04 3.44
CA ILE A 14 11.65 15.98 4.79
C ILE A 14 11.86 14.61 5.47
N PRO A 15 13.10 14.09 5.55
CA PRO A 15 13.40 12.72 5.99
C PRO A 15 12.81 12.37 7.37
N GLU A 16 12.95 13.28 8.33
CA GLU A 16 12.55 13.07 9.74
C GLU A 16 11.06 13.32 9.99
N LYS A 17 10.31 13.78 8.99
CA LYS A 17 8.87 14.03 9.16
C LYS A 17 8.15 12.69 9.34
N THR A 18 7.11 12.66 10.16
CA THR A 18 6.20 11.51 10.27
C THR A 18 5.51 11.22 8.93
N ALA A 19 5.65 10.01 8.42
CA ALA A 19 4.90 9.51 7.26
C ALA A 19 3.60 8.82 7.69
N PHE A 20 3.68 7.90 8.66
CA PHE A 20 2.51 7.18 9.17
C PHE A 20 2.43 7.18 10.70
N VAL A 21 1.18 7.09 11.17
CA VAL A 21 0.82 6.81 12.56
C VAL A 21 -0.17 5.65 12.61
N GLU A 22 0.11 4.66 13.45
CA GLU A 22 -0.71 3.48 13.68
C GLU A 22 -0.81 3.20 15.19
N ASP A 23 -1.98 3.47 15.77
CA ASP A 23 -2.15 3.53 17.23
C ASP A 23 -1.06 4.41 17.89
N GLU A 24 -0.14 3.84 18.66
CA GLU A 24 0.98 4.55 19.32
C GLU A 24 2.30 4.45 18.55
N LYS A 25 2.33 3.76 17.41
CA LYS A 25 3.51 3.63 16.55
C LYS A 25 3.55 4.78 15.56
N THR A 26 4.74 5.31 15.33
CA THR A 26 5.01 6.29 14.28
C THR A 26 6.19 5.81 13.44
N ILE A 27 6.22 6.23 12.17
CA ILE A 27 7.36 6.00 11.29
C ILE A 27 7.62 7.26 10.46
N SER A 28 8.89 7.64 10.38
CA SER A 28 9.33 8.79 9.58
C SER A 28 9.36 8.45 8.08
N TYR A 29 9.49 9.46 7.23
CA TYR A 29 9.70 9.25 5.78
C TYR A 29 10.96 8.43 5.51
N ILE A 30 12.07 8.71 6.21
CA ILE A 30 13.35 8.01 6.00
C ILE A 30 13.29 6.56 6.50
N ASP A 31 12.63 6.30 7.63
CA ASP A 31 12.46 4.94 8.15
C ASP A 31 11.53 4.12 7.25
N PHE A 32 10.45 4.74 6.75
CA PHE A 32 9.54 4.10 5.81
C PHE A 32 10.23 3.77 4.49
N LYS A 33 11.01 4.72 3.94
CA LYS A 33 11.87 4.48 2.77
C LYS A 33 12.81 3.30 2.99
N THR A 34 13.45 3.22 4.16
CA THR A 34 14.35 2.11 4.50
C THR A 34 13.63 0.76 4.49
N ARG A 35 12.39 0.68 4.99
CA ARG A 35 11.57 -0.54 4.89
C ARG A 35 11.23 -0.90 3.43
N ILE A 36 10.85 0.10 2.64
CA ILE A 36 10.55 -0.08 1.21
C ILE A 36 11.74 -0.63 0.46
N GLU A 37 12.94 -0.05 0.66
CA GLU A 37 14.16 -0.47 -0.02
C GLU A 37 14.55 -1.91 0.34
N LYS A 38 14.35 -2.34 1.60
CA LYS A 38 14.57 -3.74 2.01
C LYS A 38 13.62 -4.69 1.28
N ILE A 39 12.33 -4.37 1.27
CA ILE A 39 11.32 -5.20 0.60
C ILE A 39 11.58 -5.24 -0.91
N SER A 40 11.85 -4.09 -1.54
CA SER A 40 12.04 -4.00 -2.98
C SER A 40 13.31 -4.74 -3.43
N ALA A 41 14.42 -4.60 -2.71
CA ALA A 41 15.66 -5.31 -3.00
C ALA A 41 15.44 -6.82 -2.94
N PHE A 42 14.77 -7.31 -1.89
CA PHE A 42 14.46 -8.73 -1.77
C PHE A 42 13.59 -9.24 -2.92
N LEU A 43 12.51 -8.54 -3.25
CA LEU A 43 11.62 -8.92 -4.35
C LEU A 43 12.35 -8.94 -5.70
N GLN A 44 13.27 -8.00 -5.94
CA GLN A 44 14.09 -8.01 -7.15
C GLN A 44 15.00 -9.24 -7.25
N THR A 45 15.55 -9.76 -6.13
CA THR A 45 16.28 -11.05 -6.16
C THR A 45 15.40 -12.24 -6.57
N LYS A 46 14.09 -12.09 -6.46
CA LYS A 46 13.07 -13.08 -6.86
C LYS A 46 12.51 -12.83 -8.28
N GLN A 47 13.12 -11.90 -9.02
CA GLN A 47 12.77 -11.57 -10.41
C GLN A 47 11.29 -11.16 -10.60
N THR A 48 10.72 -10.44 -9.64
CA THR A 48 9.29 -10.08 -9.63
C THR A 48 8.91 -8.91 -10.53
N LYS A 49 9.80 -8.43 -11.40
CA LYS A 49 9.49 -7.28 -12.27
C LYS A 49 8.30 -7.62 -13.18
N ASN A 50 7.30 -6.75 -13.23
CA ASN A 50 6.02 -6.92 -13.93
C ASN A 50 5.17 -8.10 -13.42
N GLN A 51 5.51 -8.70 -12.29
CA GLN A 51 4.79 -9.83 -11.71
C GLN A 51 3.78 -9.32 -10.67
N CYS A 52 2.67 -10.04 -10.53
CA CYS A 52 1.65 -9.75 -9.53
C CYS A 52 2.08 -10.29 -8.16
N ILE A 53 2.02 -9.45 -7.14
CA ILE A 53 2.35 -9.78 -5.75
C ILE A 53 1.13 -9.46 -4.90
N ALA A 54 0.51 -10.50 -4.35
CA ALA A 54 -0.63 -10.36 -3.46
C ALA A 54 -0.18 -9.94 -2.06
N ILE A 55 -0.99 -9.13 -1.39
CA ILE A 55 -0.70 -8.62 -0.05
C ILE A 55 -1.86 -9.01 0.87
N ALA A 56 -1.59 -9.94 1.77
CA ALA A 56 -2.51 -10.49 2.78
C ALA A 56 -2.20 -9.92 4.17
N LEU A 57 -2.17 -8.58 4.27
CA LEU A 57 -1.90 -7.84 5.49
C LEU A 57 -3.06 -6.87 5.75
N ASP A 58 -3.39 -6.68 7.03
CA ASP A 58 -4.35 -5.65 7.43
C ASP A 58 -3.82 -4.25 7.12
N ARG A 59 -4.74 -3.30 6.96
CA ARG A 59 -4.41 -1.89 6.73
C ARG A 59 -3.55 -1.35 7.87
N GLY A 60 -2.38 -0.84 7.52
CA GLY A 60 -1.37 -0.42 8.47
C GLY A 60 -0.02 -0.12 7.84
N ILE A 61 0.97 0.15 8.69
CA ILE A 61 2.34 0.51 8.26
C ILE A 61 2.98 -0.63 7.47
N ASP A 62 2.81 -1.88 7.90
CA ASP A 62 3.43 -3.03 7.27
C ASP A 62 2.84 -3.31 5.88
N ALA A 63 1.52 -3.23 5.73
CA ALA A 63 0.86 -3.34 4.43
C ALA A 63 1.26 -2.20 3.48
N ALA A 64 1.33 -0.96 3.96
CA ALA A 64 1.81 0.17 3.17
C ALA A 64 3.27 -0.01 2.72
N SER A 65 4.11 -0.56 3.61
CA SER A 65 5.52 -0.88 3.30
C SER A 65 5.62 -1.90 2.18
N CYS A 66 4.78 -2.95 2.22
CA CYS A 66 4.70 -3.95 1.16
C CYS A 66 4.22 -3.36 -0.17
N ILE A 67 3.17 -2.54 -0.17
CA ILE A 67 2.64 -1.90 -1.39
C ILE A 67 3.75 -1.08 -2.07
N TYR A 68 4.39 -0.19 -1.32
CA TYR A 68 5.48 0.63 -1.85
C TYR A 68 6.71 -0.19 -2.24
N GLY A 69 7.05 -1.24 -1.49
CA GLY A 69 8.14 -2.17 -1.79
C GLY A 69 7.93 -2.94 -3.09
N VAL A 70 6.72 -3.47 -3.31
CA VAL A 70 6.30 -4.16 -4.54
C VAL A 70 6.41 -3.20 -5.74
N LEU A 71 5.83 -2.00 -5.62
CA LEU A 71 5.91 -0.99 -6.68
C LEU A 71 7.36 -0.57 -6.96
N SER A 72 8.19 -0.43 -5.93
CA SER A 72 9.62 -0.10 -6.07
C SER A 72 10.45 -1.24 -6.66
N ALA A 73 9.96 -2.49 -6.60
CA ALA A 73 10.55 -3.62 -7.32
C ALA A 73 10.11 -3.68 -8.79
N GLY A 74 9.24 -2.77 -9.24
CA GLY A 74 8.62 -2.79 -10.57
C GLY A 74 7.55 -3.88 -10.72
N ALA A 75 7.00 -4.35 -9.59
CA ALA A 75 5.95 -5.36 -9.54
C ALA A 75 4.56 -4.73 -9.37
N ILE A 76 3.52 -5.53 -9.54
CA ILE A 76 2.11 -5.12 -9.48
C ILE A 76 1.57 -5.54 -8.12
N TYR A 77 1.02 -4.61 -7.32
CA TYR A 77 0.44 -4.98 -6.03
C TYR A 77 -1.02 -5.40 -6.16
N LEU A 78 -1.40 -6.44 -5.42
CA LEU A 78 -2.76 -6.97 -5.33
C LEU A 78 -3.16 -7.09 -3.86
N PRO A 79 -3.83 -6.10 -3.27
CA PRO A 79 -4.30 -6.15 -1.89
C PRO A 79 -5.46 -7.15 -1.76
N LEU A 80 -5.35 -8.08 -0.80
CA LEU A 80 -6.40 -9.05 -0.50
C LEU A 80 -7.21 -8.59 0.72
N ASP A 81 -8.53 -8.74 0.65
CA ASP A 81 -9.37 -8.74 1.85
C ASP A 81 -9.44 -10.16 2.40
N ILE A 82 -8.59 -10.44 3.39
CA ILE A 82 -8.44 -11.76 4.05
C ILE A 82 -9.70 -12.22 4.79
N LYS A 83 -10.74 -11.38 4.92
CA LYS A 83 -12.04 -11.76 5.47
C LYS A 83 -12.92 -12.48 4.45
N ASN A 84 -12.53 -12.48 3.18
CA ASN A 84 -13.25 -13.23 2.15
C ASN A 84 -13.12 -14.74 2.36
N PRO A 85 -14.11 -15.53 1.87
CA PRO A 85 -14.02 -16.99 1.89
C PRO A 85 -12.77 -17.51 1.16
N THR A 86 -12.23 -18.63 1.64
CA THR A 86 -11.08 -19.35 1.06
C THR A 86 -11.16 -19.49 -0.45
N THR A 87 -12.33 -19.88 -0.98
CA THR A 87 -12.56 -20.07 -2.41
C THR A 87 -12.35 -18.79 -3.20
N ARG A 88 -12.81 -17.65 -2.67
CA ARG A 88 -12.66 -16.33 -3.31
C ARG A 88 -11.22 -15.85 -3.26
N LEU A 89 -10.52 -16.02 -2.15
CA LEU A 89 -9.11 -15.61 -2.02
C LEU A 89 -8.23 -16.36 -3.02
N ASN A 90 -8.36 -17.68 -3.10
CA ASN A 90 -7.56 -18.48 -4.05
C ASN A 90 -7.96 -18.23 -5.50
N PHE A 91 -9.24 -17.96 -5.79
CA PHE A 91 -9.66 -17.52 -7.12
C PHE A 91 -8.92 -16.25 -7.53
N ILE A 92 -8.90 -15.22 -6.67
CA ILE A 92 -8.22 -13.95 -6.94
C ILE A 92 -6.72 -14.16 -7.18
N ILE A 93 -6.07 -14.95 -6.33
CA ILE A 93 -4.63 -15.27 -6.44
C ILE A 93 -4.33 -15.97 -7.76
N GLN A 94 -5.17 -16.93 -8.16
CA GLN A 94 -5.00 -17.71 -9.38
C GLN A 94 -5.29 -16.87 -10.64
N ASP A 95 -6.39 -16.12 -10.64
CA ASP A 95 -6.83 -15.28 -11.77
C ASP A 95 -5.82 -14.17 -12.06
N ALA A 96 -5.27 -13.54 -11.02
CA ALA A 96 -4.21 -12.55 -11.14
C ALA A 96 -2.82 -13.13 -11.36
N GLN A 97 -2.68 -14.47 -11.38
CA GLN A 97 -1.42 -15.19 -11.51
C GLN A 97 -0.35 -14.69 -10.53
N ALA A 98 -0.74 -14.48 -9.26
CA ALA A 98 0.15 -13.91 -8.26
C ALA A 98 1.36 -14.83 -8.02
N GLN A 99 2.56 -14.29 -8.19
CA GLN A 99 3.82 -15.02 -7.99
C GLN A 99 4.09 -15.28 -6.50
N PHE A 100 3.72 -14.32 -5.64
CA PHE A 100 3.85 -14.42 -4.20
C PHE A 100 2.63 -13.83 -3.50
N VAL A 101 2.41 -14.28 -2.26
CA VAL A 101 1.46 -13.72 -1.30
C VAL A 101 2.25 -13.28 -0.07
N ILE A 102 2.39 -11.97 0.12
CA ILE A 102 3.06 -11.41 1.29
C ILE A 102 2.08 -11.37 2.46
N GLY A 103 2.49 -11.88 3.61
CA GLY A 103 1.78 -11.72 4.87
C GLY A 103 2.70 -11.83 6.08
N GLN A 104 2.17 -12.15 7.26
CA GLN A 104 2.94 -12.20 8.49
C GLN A 104 2.85 -13.58 9.15
N GLY A 105 3.99 -14.13 9.57
CA GLY A 105 4.09 -15.42 10.24
C GLY A 105 3.88 -16.60 9.30
N LYS A 106 3.28 -17.68 9.82
CA LYS A 106 3.05 -18.91 9.07
C LYS A 106 2.00 -18.69 7.97
N ALA A 107 2.19 -19.38 6.83
CA ALA A 107 1.19 -19.47 5.78
C ALA A 107 -0.18 -19.87 6.36
N PRO A 108 -1.25 -19.13 6.04
CA PRO A 108 -2.58 -19.40 6.58
C PRO A 108 -3.24 -20.59 5.87
N ASP A 109 -4.11 -21.31 6.60
CA ASP A 109 -4.76 -22.52 6.09
C ASP A 109 -5.68 -22.28 4.89
N TRP A 110 -6.12 -21.04 4.67
CA TRP A 110 -6.90 -20.68 3.49
C TRP A 110 -6.05 -20.65 2.22
N LEU A 111 -4.72 -20.54 2.28
CA LEU A 111 -3.88 -20.49 1.09
C LEU A 111 -3.62 -21.90 0.56
N THR A 112 -4.24 -22.25 -0.57
CA THR A 112 -4.16 -23.61 -1.14
C THR A 112 -2.73 -24.00 -1.53
N ASN A 113 -1.93 -23.06 -2.02
CA ASN A 113 -0.52 -23.28 -2.33
C ASN A 113 0.39 -22.49 -1.36
N PRO A 114 0.83 -23.11 -0.25
CA PRO A 114 1.64 -22.41 0.76
C PRO A 114 3.04 -22.02 0.26
N THR A 115 3.50 -22.55 -0.89
CA THR A 115 4.81 -22.16 -1.47
C THR A 115 4.82 -20.74 -2.03
N LEU A 116 3.65 -20.13 -2.28
CA LEU A 116 3.53 -18.72 -2.65
C LEU A 116 3.72 -17.79 -1.46
N TRP A 117 3.65 -18.29 -0.22
CA TRP A 117 3.68 -17.46 0.98
C TRP A 117 5.05 -16.86 1.24
N LEU A 118 5.06 -15.57 1.52
CA LEU A 118 6.24 -14.80 1.88
C LEU A 118 5.95 -14.07 3.20
N ASP A 119 6.58 -14.52 4.27
CA ASP A 119 6.49 -13.86 5.58
C ASP A 119 7.36 -12.59 5.56
N ILE A 120 6.71 -11.43 5.71
CA ILE A 120 7.36 -10.12 5.74
C ILE A 120 8.43 -10.03 6.84
N SER A 121 8.25 -10.73 7.96
CA SER A 121 9.22 -10.72 9.08
C SER A 121 10.51 -11.46 8.76
N GLN A 122 10.49 -12.31 7.73
CA GLN A 122 11.62 -13.12 7.27
C GLN A 122 12.34 -12.50 6.08
N ILE A 123 11.92 -11.31 5.62
CA ILE A 123 12.64 -10.59 4.56
C ILE A 123 14.01 -10.20 5.10
N PRO A 124 15.10 -10.76 4.54
CA PRO A 124 16.44 -10.49 5.05
C PRO A 124 16.81 -9.03 4.81
N VAL A 125 17.59 -8.47 5.75
CA VAL A 125 18.30 -7.22 5.48
C VAL A 125 19.43 -7.55 4.51
N LEU A 126 19.22 -7.25 3.24
CA LEU A 126 20.29 -7.30 2.24
C LEU A 126 21.19 -6.08 2.48
N GLU A 127 22.51 -6.29 2.49
CA GLU A 127 23.46 -5.18 2.60
C GLU A 127 23.21 -4.17 1.49
N SER A 128 23.25 -2.89 1.88
CA SER A 128 22.71 -1.75 1.15
C SER A 128 23.18 -1.68 -0.30
N VAL A 129 22.31 -2.12 -1.20
CA VAL A 129 22.24 -1.50 -2.52
C VAL A 129 21.09 -0.52 -2.39
N SER A 130 21.35 0.78 -2.49
CA SER A 130 20.28 1.72 -2.80
C SER A 130 19.81 1.34 -4.20
N VAL A 131 18.83 0.44 -4.26
CA VAL A 131 18.31 -0.03 -5.53
C VAL A 131 17.31 1.02 -5.97
N ALA A 132 17.79 1.94 -6.82
CA ALA A 132 16.88 2.80 -7.55
C ALA A 132 15.80 1.91 -8.20
N PRO A 133 14.50 2.26 -8.07
CA PRO A 133 13.45 1.48 -8.70
C PRO A 133 13.78 1.25 -10.18
N PRO A 134 13.54 0.05 -10.72
CA PRO A 134 13.87 -0.22 -12.11
C PRO A 134 13.08 0.75 -13.01
N PRO A 135 13.63 1.11 -14.20
CA PRO A 135 12.88 1.91 -15.16
C PRO A 135 11.50 1.29 -15.40
N THR A 136 10.48 2.10 -15.14
CA THR A 136 9.06 1.70 -15.15
C THR A 136 8.33 2.52 -16.19
N ASP A 137 7.82 1.85 -17.23
CA ASP A 137 6.94 2.45 -18.23
C ASP A 137 5.70 3.02 -17.53
N ALA A 138 5.25 4.21 -17.93
CA ALA A 138 4.06 4.82 -17.35
C ALA A 138 2.79 3.97 -17.60
N THR A 139 2.75 3.24 -18.72
CA THR A 139 1.62 2.38 -19.09
C THR A 139 1.66 1.01 -18.41
N ALA A 140 2.78 0.64 -17.77
CA ALA A 140 2.87 -0.59 -17.00
C ALA A 140 1.86 -0.61 -15.84
N LEU A 141 1.37 -1.81 -15.54
CA LEU A 141 0.45 -2.02 -14.42
C LEU A 141 1.15 -1.74 -13.08
N ALA A 142 0.42 -1.09 -12.18
CA ALA A 142 0.83 -0.79 -10.82
C ALA A 142 0.00 -1.60 -9.81
N ALA A 143 -1.30 -1.74 -10.06
CA ALA A 143 -2.22 -2.39 -9.15
C ALA A 143 -3.25 -3.26 -9.87
N ILE A 144 -3.76 -4.27 -9.17
CA ILE A 144 -5.00 -4.96 -9.53
C ILE A 144 -5.94 -4.90 -8.32
N LEU A 145 -7.14 -4.36 -8.50
CA LEU A 145 -8.17 -4.31 -7.45
C LEU A 145 -9.38 -5.14 -7.86
N TYR A 146 -9.82 -6.06 -7.01
CA TYR A 146 -10.95 -6.93 -7.31
C TYR A 146 -12.27 -6.35 -6.81
N THR A 147 -13.28 -6.34 -7.68
CA THR A 147 -14.64 -5.92 -7.34
C THR A 147 -15.60 -7.12 -7.31
N SER A 148 -16.77 -6.95 -6.70
CA SER A 148 -17.86 -7.92 -6.82
C SER A 148 -18.38 -7.90 -8.25
N GLY A 149 -18.13 -8.97 -9.01
CA GLY A 149 -18.71 -9.09 -10.35
C GLY A 149 -20.20 -9.38 -10.28
N SER A 150 -20.99 -8.65 -11.06
CA SER A 150 -22.43 -8.89 -11.23
C SER A 150 -22.76 -10.29 -11.81
N THR A 151 -21.78 -10.94 -12.44
CA THR A 151 -21.87 -12.26 -13.08
C THR A 151 -21.41 -13.41 -12.18
N GLY A 152 -21.29 -13.19 -10.86
CA GLY A 152 -20.90 -14.18 -9.87
C GLY A 152 -19.40 -14.22 -9.54
N ASN A 153 -18.53 -14.19 -10.56
CA ASN A 153 -17.08 -14.20 -10.33
C ASN A 153 -16.51 -12.79 -10.09
N PRO A 154 -15.57 -12.62 -9.13
CA PRO A 154 -14.81 -11.37 -8.96
C PRO A 154 -14.14 -10.92 -10.26
N LYS A 155 -14.04 -9.62 -10.49
CA LYS A 155 -13.32 -9.05 -11.66
C LYS A 155 -12.15 -8.17 -11.19
N GLY A 156 -10.96 -8.44 -11.70
CA GLY A 156 -9.76 -7.65 -11.45
C GLY A 156 -9.73 -6.39 -12.33
N VAL A 157 -9.66 -5.22 -11.69
CA VAL A 157 -9.46 -3.93 -12.35
C VAL A 157 -7.97 -3.64 -12.36
N ALA A 158 -7.35 -3.70 -13.53
CA ALA A 158 -5.93 -3.41 -13.72
C ALA A 158 -5.70 -1.90 -13.87
N LEU A 159 -4.82 -1.34 -13.05
CA LEU A 159 -4.53 0.10 -13.00
C LEU A 159 -3.07 0.34 -13.34
N SER A 160 -2.80 1.21 -14.31
CA SER A 160 -1.43 1.58 -14.70
C SER A 160 -0.83 2.61 -13.74
N HIS A 161 0.51 2.70 -13.73
CA HIS A 161 1.20 3.76 -13.00
C HIS A 161 0.74 5.15 -13.42
N GLN A 162 0.52 5.38 -14.72
CA GLN A 162 0.03 6.64 -15.25
C GLN A 162 -1.38 6.97 -14.74
N ALA A 163 -2.29 5.99 -14.70
CA ALA A 163 -3.64 6.21 -14.20
C ALA A 163 -3.63 6.65 -12.72
N LEU A 164 -2.85 5.96 -11.89
CA LEU A 164 -2.69 6.31 -10.48
C LEU A 164 -2.01 7.67 -10.30
N ALA A 165 -1.00 8.00 -11.12
CA ALA A 165 -0.26 9.25 -11.04
C ALA A 165 -1.13 10.45 -11.43
N ASN A 166 -1.94 10.30 -12.48
CA ASN A 166 -2.89 11.32 -12.91
C ASN A 166 -3.91 11.62 -11.82
N PHE A 167 -4.53 10.59 -11.24
CA PHE A 167 -5.46 10.75 -10.13
C PHE A 167 -4.78 11.41 -8.92
N SER A 168 -3.60 10.93 -8.53
CA SER A 168 -2.89 11.43 -7.35
C SER A 168 -2.50 12.91 -7.49
N THR A 169 -2.08 13.31 -8.70
CA THR A 169 -1.74 14.70 -9.01
C THR A 169 -2.99 15.59 -8.96
N TRP A 170 -4.09 15.16 -9.59
CA TRP A 170 -5.36 15.88 -9.55
C TRP A 170 -5.87 16.03 -8.12
N ALA A 171 -5.84 14.96 -7.31
CA ALA A 171 -6.29 14.98 -5.93
C ALA A 171 -5.43 15.93 -5.08
N ALA A 172 -4.11 15.82 -5.17
CA ALA A 172 -3.19 16.71 -4.47
C ALA A 172 -3.45 18.19 -4.78
N GLN A 173 -3.74 18.53 -6.04
CA GLN A 173 -4.05 19.90 -6.45
C GLN A 173 -5.43 20.36 -6.01
N THR A 174 -6.46 19.53 -6.23
CA THR A 174 -7.86 19.86 -5.94
C THR A 174 -8.09 20.09 -4.46
N PHE A 175 -7.42 19.29 -3.63
CA PHE A 175 -7.50 19.39 -2.18
C PHE A 175 -6.29 20.14 -1.60
N GLU A 176 -5.45 20.79 -2.42
CA GLU A 176 -4.31 21.60 -1.93
C GLU A 176 -3.44 20.88 -0.87
N LEU A 177 -3.27 19.58 -1.03
CA LEU A 177 -2.57 18.73 -0.06
C LEU A 177 -1.12 19.20 0.06
N ASN A 178 -0.64 19.33 1.28
CA ASN A 178 0.71 19.76 1.58
C ASN A 178 1.25 19.07 2.82
N GLN A 179 2.51 19.36 3.13
CA GLN A 179 3.22 18.72 4.23
C GLN A 179 2.54 18.94 5.59
N GLN A 180 1.75 19.99 5.79
CA GLN A 180 1.12 20.23 7.09
C GLN A 180 -0.09 19.32 7.33
N ASP A 181 -0.59 18.64 6.29
CA ASP A 181 -1.80 17.88 6.38
C ASP A 181 -1.64 16.53 7.09
N ARG A 182 -2.70 16.15 7.81
CA ARG A 182 -2.81 14.91 8.57
C ARG A 182 -4.04 14.14 8.09
N ILE A 183 -3.81 13.17 7.22
CA ILE A 183 -4.85 12.44 6.50
C ILE A 183 -5.31 11.25 7.32
N ALA A 184 -6.61 11.20 7.64
CA ALA A 184 -7.20 10.05 8.33
C ALA A 184 -7.49 8.95 7.31
N SER A 185 -6.66 7.90 7.30
CA SER A 185 -6.93 6.75 6.45
C SER A 185 -8.02 5.88 7.10
N LEU A 186 -9.05 5.57 6.33
CA LEU A 186 -10.16 4.69 6.73
C LEU A 186 -10.33 3.52 5.76
N ALA A 187 -10.23 3.82 4.46
CA ALA A 187 -10.50 2.88 3.40
C ALA A 187 -9.53 1.69 3.45
N PRO A 188 -10.02 0.44 3.43
CA PRO A 188 -9.16 -0.72 3.27
C PRO A 188 -8.34 -0.63 1.98
N PHE A 189 -7.12 -1.18 1.98
CA PHE A 189 -6.24 -1.11 0.81
C PHE A 189 -6.73 -1.91 -0.40
N HIS A 190 -7.68 -2.82 -0.21
CA HIS A 190 -8.37 -3.52 -1.30
C HIS A 190 -9.54 -2.71 -1.91
N PHE A 191 -9.68 -1.44 -1.54
CA PHE A 191 -10.65 -0.50 -2.10
C PHE A 191 -9.92 0.70 -2.73
N ASP A 192 -10.45 1.20 -3.84
CA ASP A 192 -9.79 2.23 -4.66
C ASP A 192 -9.59 3.57 -3.95
N LEU A 193 -10.49 3.95 -3.02
CA LEU A 193 -10.29 5.16 -2.20
C LEU A 193 -8.96 5.18 -1.44
N SER A 194 -8.38 4.02 -1.12
CA SER A 194 -7.07 3.97 -0.46
C SER A 194 -5.92 4.52 -1.31
N ILE A 195 -6.10 4.64 -2.63
CA ILE A 195 -5.13 5.26 -3.55
C ILE A 195 -4.94 6.74 -3.17
N PHE A 196 -6.03 7.44 -2.80
CA PHE A 196 -5.95 8.81 -2.31
C PHE A 196 -5.10 8.88 -1.05
N ASP A 197 -5.44 8.06 -0.06
CA ASP A 197 -4.73 8.02 1.22
C ASP A 197 -3.24 7.80 1.01
N LEU A 198 -2.87 6.74 0.28
CA LEU A 198 -1.49 6.28 0.17
C LEU A 198 -0.61 7.12 -0.75
N PHE A 199 -1.09 7.47 -1.95
CA PHE A 199 -0.22 8.04 -2.99
C PHE A 199 -0.36 9.56 -3.09
N SER A 200 -1.57 10.10 -3.07
CA SER A 200 -1.78 11.56 -3.12
C SER A 200 -1.16 12.24 -1.90
N SER A 201 -1.40 11.70 -0.70
CA SER A 201 -0.92 12.30 0.55
C SER A 201 0.60 12.23 0.69
N LEU A 202 1.19 11.05 0.47
CA LEU A 202 2.64 10.91 0.65
C LEU A 202 3.45 11.63 -0.42
N ALA A 203 2.91 11.82 -1.63
CA ALA A 203 3.54 12.59 -2.69
C ALA A 203 3.71 14.08 -2.33
N THR A 204 2.83 14.62 -1.48
CA THR A 204 2.89 16.03 -1.02
C THR A 204 3.55 16.20 0.34
N GLY A 205 4.03 15.10 0.92
CA GLY A 205 4.73 15.11 2.20
C GLY A 205 3.79 15.15 3.43
N ALA A 206 2.49 14.89 3.27
CA ALA A 206 1.52 14.82 4.35
C ALA A 206 1.69 13.57 5.23
N SER A 207 1.19 13.61 6.46
CA SER A 207 1.21 12.44 7.36
C SER A 207 -0.11 11.66 7.29
N ILE A 208 -0.06 10.33 7.29
CA ILE A 208 -1.25 9.47 7.28
C ILE A 208 -1.46 8.83 8.65
N TYR A 209 -2.67 8.94 9.17
CA TYR A 209 -3.09 8.37 10.45
C TYR A 209 -4.08 7.24 10.19
N PHE A 210 -3.69 6.01 10.51
CA PHE A 210 -4.57 4.87 10.33
C PHE A 210 -5.65 4.86 11.42
N ILE A 211 -6.90 5.06 11.03
CA ILE A 211 -8.04 4.87 11.93
C ILE A 211 -8.07 3.41 12.38
N PRO A 212 -8.09 3.09 13.69
CA PRO A 212 -8.16 1.71 14.13
C PRO A 212 -9.43 1.01 13.62
N ALA A 213 -9.32 -0.23 13.13
CA ALA A 213 -10.44 -0.96 12.53
C ALA A 213 -11.68 -1.05 13.43
N ARG A 214 -11.48 -1.16 14.75
CA ARG A 214 -12.54 -1.17 15.78
C ARG A 214 -13.40 0.10 15.82
N LEU A 215 -12.93 1.21 15.24
CA LEU A 215 -13.63 2.49 15.21
C LEU A 215 -14.38 2.74 13.91
N ALA A 216 -14.07 2.01 12.84
CA ALA A 216 -14.57 2.26 11.48
C ALA A 216 -16.11 2.25 11.37
N LEU A 217 -16.78 1.46 12.22
CA LEU A 217 -18.24 1.30 12.21
C LEU A 217 -18.93 2.07 13.35
N SER A 218 -18.23 2.94 14.07
CA SER A 218 -18.79 3.71 15.19
C SER A 218 -18.62 5.21 14.96
N PRO A 219 -19.62 5.90 14.37
CA PRO A 219 -19.52 7.32 14.01
C PRO A 219 -19.13 8.23 15.18
N SER A 220 -19.69 8.00 16.37
CA SER A 220 -19.39 8.81 17.57
C SER A 220 -17.95 8.61 18.06
N ARG A 221 -17.46 7.36 18.09
CA ARG A 221 -16.08 7.06 18.49
C ARG A 221 -15.08 7.55 17.44
N LEU A 222 -15.41 7.43 16.16
CA LEU A 222 -14.60 7.97 15.06
C LEU A 222 -14.49 9.50 15.15
N THR A 223 -15.62 10.19 15.33
CA THR A 223 -15.64 11.66 15.52
C THR A 223 -14.77 12.07 16.71
N THR A 224 -14.84 11.32 17.81
CA THR A 224 -14.01 11.57 18.99
C THR A 224 -12.53 11.38 18.68
N TRP A 225 -12.17 10.31 17.94
CA TRP A 225 -10.79 10.03 17.54
C TRP A 225 -10.21 11.13 16.64
N LEU A 226 -10.99 11.59 15.65
CA LEU A 226 -10.59 12.68 14.75
C LEU A 226 -10.34 13.99 15.50
N ARG A 227 -11.18 14.31 16.50
CA ARG A 227 -11.07 15.56 17.27
C ARG A 227 -9.98 15.55 18.34
N ASN A 228 -9.78 14.44 19.04
CA ASN A 228 -9.06 14.46 20.32
C ASN A 228 -7.57 14.09 20.26
N LYS A 229 -7.11 13.32 19.26
CA LYS A 229 -5.73 12.78 19.28
C LYS A 229 -4.82 13.23 18.15
N HIS A 230 -5.35 13.71 17.03
CA HIS A 230 -4.55 13.78 15.80
C HIS A 230 -4.66 15.07 14.98
N GLU A 231 -5.57 16.00 15.32
CA GLU A 231 -5.83 17.25 14.55
C GLU A 231 -5.85 16.97 13.03
N THR A 232 -6.60 15.94 12.62
CA THR A 232 -6.66 15.51 11.22
C THR A 232 -7.20 16.65 10.36
N THR A 233 -6.64 16.85 9.16
CA THR A 233 -7.07 17.90 8.25
C THR A 233 -8.52 17.65 7.83
N SER A 234 -9.39 18.65 8.06
CA SER A 234 -10.82 18.59 7.74
C SER A 234 -11.23 19.60 6.66
N ARG A 235 -10.29 20.02 5.81
CA ARG A 235 -10.51 21.09 4.81
C ARG A 235 -11.35 20.66 3.61
N TYR A 236 -11.86 19.42 3.57
CA TYR A 236 -12.48 18.79 2.39
C TYR A 236 -13.71 17.97 2.75
#